data_AF-A0A7G6WGZ7-F1
#
_entry.id   AF-A0A7G6WGZ7-F1
#
_cell.length_a   1.000
_cell.length_b   1.000
_cell.length_c   1.000
_cell.angle_alpha   90.00
_cell.angle_beta   90.00
_cell.angle_gamma   90.00
#
_symmetry.space_group_name_H-M   'P 1'
#
loop_
_entity.id
_entity.type
_entity.pdbx_description
1 polymer ?
#
loop_
_entity_poly.entity_id
_entity_poly.type
_entity_poly.pdbx_seq_one_letter_code
_entity_poly.pdbx_strand_id
1 'polypeptide(L)'
;MDIAPDMVAGDQNVCAPYLEKLPITGAAVSLFGGAAAETLVSASDELASRLDELQFNLGEGPRWRAHKTRLPVLVPDAQSTADDEWPMFRQAIAGTDAAALFVFPLTVGAMDLGVVELYHAVSGNLNRSDQSMAAVLARGTSWYLLRKILSLSSPDTDPVLEPALTSRREIHQATGMVLAQSGATAAESLLLLRAYAFANDFTLGETAAAVLERRLSFDTDKGRAGGPALQ
;
A
#
# COMPACT_ATOMS: atom_id res chain seq x y z
N MET A 1 -24.37 -24.29 1.06
CA MET A 1 -25.11 -23.88 2.28
C MET A 1 -24.34 -22.72 2.86
N ASP A 2 -24.81 -21.54 2.51
CA ASP A 2 -24.21 -20.24 2.82
C ASP A 2 -24.32 -19.94 4.32
N ILE A 3 -23.20 -19.57 4.92
CA ILE A 3 -23.13 -18.66 6.07
C ILE A 3 -21.89 -17.80 5.84
N ALA A 4 -22.02 -16.72 5.07
CA ALA A 4 -21.15 -15.58 5.28
C ALA A 4 -21.56 -14.97 6.62
N PRO A 5 -20.67 -14.79 7.60
CA PRO A 5 -21.04 -14.13 8.84
C PRO A 5 -21.48 -12.70 8.54
N ASP A 6 -22.57 -12.30 9.21
CA ASP A 6 -23.15 -10.97 9.22
C ASP A 6 -22.07 -9.91 9.44
N MET A 7 -21.67 -9.26 8.36
CA MET A 7 -20.85 -8.05 8.36
C MET A 7 -21.79 -6.87 8.03
N VAL A 8 -22.76 -6.68 8.93
CA VAL A 8 -23.83 -5.69 8.81
C VAL A 8 -23.26 -4.28 8.87
N ALA A 9 -23.77 -3.46 7.96
CA ALA A 9 -23.43 -2.06 7.72
C ALA A 9 -23.35 -1.22 9.02
N GLY A 10 -22.13 -0.76 9.27
CA GLY A 10 -21.75 0.35 10.13
C GLY A 10 -20.37 0.81 9.65
N ASP A 11 -19.90 1.96 10.10
CA ASP A 11 -18.54 2.44 9.89
C ASP A 11 -17.54 1.54 10.66
N GLN A 12 -17.39 0.32 10.16
CA GLN A 12 -16.78 -0.79 10.87
C GLN A 12 -15.30 -0.84 10.48
N ASN A 13 -14.44 -0.78 11.50
CA ASN A 13 -13.02 -0.99 11.36
C ASN A 13 -12.78 -2.37 10.71
N VAL A 14 -12.43 -2.37 9.42
CA VAL A 14 -12.23 -3.59 8.62
C VAL A 14 -11.07 -4.46 9.11
N CYS A 15 -10.19 -3.92 9.96
CA CYS A 15 -9.08 -4.64 10.57
C CYS A 15 -9.50 -5.45 11.80
N ALA A 16 -10.57 -5.06 12.50
CA ALA A 16 -10.96 -5.68 13.78
C ALA A 16 -11.15 -7.21 13.73
N PRO A 17 -11.83 -7.79 12.71
CA PRO A 17 -12.00 -9.24 12.62
C PRO A 17 -10.68 -10.02 12.52
N TYR A 18 -9.62 -9.43 11.96
CA TYR A 18 -8.31 -10.07 11.86
C TYR A 18 -7.65 -10.16 13.23
N LEU A 19 -7.69 -9.08 14.02
CA LEU A 19 -7.14 -9.03 15.37
C LEU A 19 -7.87 -9.99 16.33
N GLU A 20 -9.17 -10.15 16.16
CA GLU A 20 -9.99 -11.02 17.01
C GLU A 20 -9.81 -12.52 16.72
N LYS A 21 -9.42 -12.88 15.49
CA LYS A 21 -9.43 -14.27 15.02
C LYS A 21 -8.05 -14.84 14.72
N LEU A 22 -7.02 -14.01 14.65
CA LEU A 22 -5.67 -14.43 14.26
C LEU A 22 -4.66 -14.03 15.33
N PRO A 23 -3.58 -14.81 15.51
CA PRO A 23 -2.48 -14.48 16.42
C PRO A 23 -1.54 -13.45 15.76
N ILE A 24 -2.05 -12.25 15.51
CA ILE A 24 -1.33 -11.14 14.88
C ILE A 24 -1.41 -9.89 15.77
N THR A 25 -0.46 -8.98 15.59
CA THR A 25 -0.37 -7.76 16.42
C THR A 25 -1.15 -6.61 15.79
N GLY A 26 -1.09 -6.46 14.47
CA GLY A 26 -1.82 -5.42 13.77
C GLY A 26 -2.10 -5.77 12.31
N ALA A 27 -2.96 -4.97 11.69
CA ALA A 27 -3.44 -5.15 10.33
C ALA A 27 -3.67 -3.81 9.63
N ALA A 28 -3.40 -3.76 8.33
CA ALA A 28 -3.76 -2.66 7.45
C ALA A 28 -4.49 -3.21 6.21
N VAL A 29 -5.48 -2.46 5.74
CA VAL A 29 -6.24 -2.77 4.52
C VAL A 29 -6.04 -1.64 3.53
N SER A 30 -5.48 -1.96 2.36
CA SER A 30 -5.19 -0.98 1.32
C SER A 30 -5.84 -1.39 0.00
N LEU A 31 -6.44 -0.42 -0.68
CA LEU A 31 -6.98 -0.58 -2.03
C LEU A 31 -5.92 -0.21 -3.07
N PHE A 32 -5.79 -1.06 -4.08
CA PHE A 32 -5.00 -0.81 -5.27
C PHE A 32 -6.01 -0.51 -6.36
N GLY A 33 -6.21 0.77 -6.64
CA GLY A 33 -7.18 1.14 -7.66
C GLY A 33 -6.67 0.78 -9.05
N GLY A 34 -7.58 0.41 -9.94
CA GLY A 34 -7.33 0.43 -11.38
C GLY A 34 -7.14 1.88 -11.85
N ALA A 35 -8.24 2.60 -12.13
CA ALA A 35 -8.20 4.02 -12.47
C ALA A 35 -8.03 4.95 -11.24
N ALA A 36 -7.98 4.41 -10.02
CA ALA A 36 -7.88 5.15 -8.77
C ALA A 36 -6.51 4.96 -8.09
N ALA A 37 -6.09 5.98 -7.36
CA ALA A 37 -4.87 5.99 -6.55
C ALA A 37 -4.84 4.87 -5.50
N GLU A 38 -3.66 4.35 -5.18
CA GLU A 38 -3.50 3.41 -4.08
C GLU A 38 -3.83 4.11 -2.74
N THR A 39 -4.70 3.50 -1.95
CA THR A 39 -5.31 4.16 -0.79
C THR A 39 -5.35 3.23 0.42
N LEU A 40 -4.82 3.70 1.56
CA LEU A 40 -5.02 3.04 2.85
C LEU A 40 -6.47 3.26 3.30
N VAL A 41 -7.21 2.17 3.48
CA VAL A 41 -8.62 2.20 3.93
C VAL A 41 -8.73 2.17 5.44
N SER A 42 -7.85 1.43 6.09
CA SER A 42 -7.87 1.27 7.55
C SER A 42 -6.54 0.68 8.01
N ALA A 43 -6.09 1.11 9.18
CA ALA A 43 -5.01 0.49 9.93
C ALA A 43 -5.47 0.28 11.38
N SER A 44 -5.04 -0.83 11.99
CA SER A 44 -5.34 -1.13 13.39
C SER A 44 -4.61 -0.23 14.37
N ASP A 45 -3.42 0.23 13.98
CA ASP A 45 -2.50 1.01 14.79
C ASP A 45 -1.52 1.80 13.92
N GLU A 46 -0.68 2.60 14.57
CA GLU A 46 0.32 3.46 13.93
C GLU A 46 1.39 2.66 13.17
N LEU A 47 1.78 1.48 13.68
CA LEU A 47 2.81 0.66 13.04
C LEU A 47 2.26 0.03 11.75
N ALA A 48 1.02 -0.45 11.73
CA ALA A 48 0.35 -0.93 10.54
C ALA A 48 0.26 0.16 9.47
N SER A 49 -0.10 1.39 9.85
CA SER A 49 -0.11 2.56 8.95
C SER A 49 1.29 2.86 8.40
N ARG A 50 2.31 2.86 9.26
CA ARG A 50 3.70 3.09 8.89
C ARG A 50 4.26 2.02 7.96
N LEU A 51 3.95 0.74 8.17
CA LEU A 51 4.38 -0.36 7.30
C LEU A 51 3.80 -0.25 5.89
N ASP A 52 2.52 0.13 5.79
CA ASP A 52 1.85 0.39 4.51
C ASP A 52 2.49 1.60 3.80
N GLU A 53 2.75 2.69 4.52
CA GLU A 53 3.44 3.88 4.00
C GLU A 53 4.87 3.58 3.52
N LEU A 54 5.65 2.80 4.28
CA LEU A 54 7.01 2.41 3.89
C LEU A 54 7.02 1.67 2.55
N GLN A 55 6.14 0.68 2.38
CA GLN A 55 6.07 -0.07 1.12
C GLN A 55 5.54 0.77 -0.04
N PHE A 56 4.65 1.73 0.22
CA PHE A 56 4.20 2.70 -0.77
C PHE A 56 5.33 3.61 -1.24
N ASN A 57 6.05 4.22 -0.31
CA ASN A 57 7.13 5.15 -0.65
C ASN A 57 8.26 4.44 -1.40
N LEU A 58 8.67 3.27 -0.91
CA LEU A 58 9.77 2.50 -1.51
C LEU A 58 9.37 1.82 -2.82
N GLY A 59 8.10 1.46 -3.00
CA GLY A 59 7.68 0.61 -4.12
C GLY A 59 8.19 -0.84 -4.00
N GLU A 60 8.67 -1.21 -2.82
CA GLU A 60 9.16 -2.55 -2.47
C GLU A 60 8.33 -3.13 -1.33
N GLY A 61 8.35 -4.45 -1.17
CA GLY A 61 7.73 -5.16 -0.05
C GLY A 61 6.75 -6.26 -0.48
N PRO A 62 6.37 -7.13 0.49
CA PRO A 62 5.54 -8.31 0.24
C PRO A 62 4.18 -7.97 -0.36
N ARG A 63 3.64 -6.77 -0.10
CA ARG A 63 2.33 -6.38 -0.63
C ARG A 63 2.28 -6.28 -2.14
N TRP A 64 3.37 -5.83 -2.76
CA TRP A 64 3.47 -5.73 -4.21
C TRP A 64 3.51 -7.10 -4.87
N ARG A 65 4.21 -8.06 -4.24
CA ARG A 65 4.22 -9.45 -4.69
C ARG A 65 2.85 -10.10 -4.55
N ALA A 66 2.18 -9.90 -3.42
CA ALA A 66 0.82 -10.42 -3.21
C ALA A 66 -0.17 -9.84 -4.24
N HIS A 67 -0.12 -8.53 -4.47
CA HIS A 67 -0.93 -7.86 -5.48
C HIS A 67 -0.66 -8.40 -6.90
N LYS A 68 0.61 -8.47 -7.31
CA LYS A 68 0.99 -8.93 -8.67
C LYS A 68 0.67 -10.39 -8.93
N THR A 69 0.90 -11.26 -7.95
CA THR A 69 0.73 -12.71 -8.10
C THR A 69 -0.70 -13.18 -7.78
N ARG A 70 -1.49 -12.37 -7.08
CA ARG A 70 -2.80 -12.73 -6.52
C ARG A 70 -2.72 -13.94 -5.58
N LEU A 71 -1.57 -14.12 -4.94
CA LEU A 71 -1.34 -15.19 -3.96
C LEU A 71 -0.93 -14.60 -2.61
N PRO A 72 -1.27 -15.26 -1.49
CA PRO A 72 -0.74 -14.86 -0.18
C PRO A 72 0.79 -14.91 -0.15
N VAL A 73 1.39 -13.92 0.50
CA VAL A 73 2.83 -13.85 0.75
C VAL A 73 3.04 -13.90 2.25
N LEU A 74 3.81 -14.88 2.71
CA LEU A 74 4.07 -15.10 4.14
C LEU A 74 5.56 -14.91 4.41
N VAL A 75 5.87 -13.92 5.24
CA VAL A 75 7.22 -13.56 5.66
C VAL A 75 7.30 -13.83 7.17
N PRO A 76 7.62 -15.07 7.58
CA PRO A 76 7.63 -15.44 9.00
C PRO A 76 8.77 -14.79 9.79
N ASP A 77 9.79 -14.30 9.08
CA ASP A 77 10.91 -13.56 9.65
C ASP A 77 11.25 -12.39 8.74
N ALA A 78 10.68 -11.23 9.06
CA ALA A 78 10.90 -9.99 8.30
C ALA A 78 12.25 -9.33 8.65
N GLN A 79 12.91 -9.79 9.71
CA GLN A 79 14.17 -9.24 10.23
C GLN A 79 15.39 -10.03 9.71
N SER A 80 15.19 -11.24 9.19
CA SER A 80 16.24 -12.08 8.61
C SER A 80 16.85 -11.49 7.34
N THR A 81 18.16 -11.66 7.18
CA THR A 81 18.94 -11.19 6.02
C THR A 81 18.92 -12.16 4.83
N ALA A 82 18.20 -13.29 4.88
CA ALA A 82 18.38 -14.39 3.91
C ALA A 82 17.70 -14.24 2.53
N ASP A 83 16.74 -13.33 2.34
CA ASP A 83 15.89 -13.19 1.15
C ASP A 83 15.96 -11.80 0.48
N ASP A 84 16.84 -11.60 -0.48
CA ASP A 84 17.15 -10.27 -1.07
C ASP A 84 16.07 -9.69 -2.00
N GLU A 85 14.81 -10.15 -1.96
CA GLU A 85 13.76 -9.67 -2.88
C GLU A 85 13.41 -8.17 -2.69
N TRP A 86 13.50 -7.65 -1.46
CA TRP A 86 13.13 -6.25 -1.12
C TRP A 86 14.20 -5.58 -0.24
N PRO A 87 15.38 -5.26 -0.80
CA PRO A 87 16.52 -4.78 -0.02
C PRO A 87 16.24 -3.45 0.71
N MET A 88 15.55 -2.50 0.08
CA MET A 88 15.24 -1.21 0.69
C MET A 88 14.18 -1.36 1.78
N PHE A 89 13.14 -2.17 1.51
CA PHE A 89 12.11 -2.44 2.51
C PHE A 89 12.67 -3.14 3.75
N ARG A 90 13.60 -4.07 3.57
CA ARG A 90 14.30 -4.75 4.67
C ARG A 90 15.08 -3.80 5.56
N GLN A 91 15.83 -2.88 4.96
CA GLN A 91 16.55 -1.88 5.74
C GLN A 91 15.58 -1.00 6.52
N ALA A 92 14.44 -0.64 5.92
CA ALA A 92 13.44 0.20 6.56
C ALA A 92 12.69 -0.50 7.70
N ILE A 93 12.36 -1.79 7.57
CA ILE A 93 11.62 -2.54 8.59
C ILE A 93 12.51 -2.95 9.78
N ALA A 94 13.83 -2.98 9.60
CA ALA A 94 14.79 -3.34 10.64
C ALA A 94 14.73 -2.44 11.90
N GLY A 95 14.22 -1.21 11.75
CA GLY A 95 14.01 -0.27 12.87
C GLY A 95 12.60 -0.32 13.47
N THR A 96 11.82 -1.36 13.22
CA THR A 96 10.43 -1.49 13.68
C THR A 96 10.20 -2.75 14.50
N ASP A 97 9.12 -2.79 15.28
CA ASP A 97 8.74 -3.95 16.09
C ASP A 97 8.09 -5.08 15.26
N ALA A 98 7.94 -4.92 13.94
CA ALA A 98 7.34 -5.93 13.09
C ALA A 98 8.36 -7.04 12.80
N ALA A 99 8.08 -8.25 13.31
CA ALA A 99 8.97 -9.40 13.19
C ALA A 99 8.51 -10.41 12.12
N ALA A 100 7.22 -10.40 11.78
CA ALA A 100 6.63 -11.18 10.69
C ALA A 100 5.56 -10.38 9.94
N LEU A 101 5.42 -10.65 8.64
CA LEU A 101 4.40 -10.05 7.78
C LEU A 101 3.64 -11.15 7.01
N PHE A 102 2.33 -11.01 6.91
CA PHE A 102 1.47 -11.91 6.15
C PHE A 102 0.49 -11.09 5.32
N VAL A 103 0.64 -11.16 4.01
CA VAL A 103 -0.15 -10.34 3.09
C VAL A 103 -1.09 -11.23 2.28
N PHE A 104 -2.37 -10.88 2.30
CA PHE A 104 -3.40 -11.60 1.56
C PHE A 104 -4.02 -10.66 0.53
N PRO A 105 -4.10 -11.08 -0.75
CA PRO A 105 -4.72 -10.27 -1.79
C PRO A 105 -6.24 -10.18 -1.58
N LEU A 106 -6.80 -9.00 -1.85
CA LEU A 106 -8.23 -8.77 -1.85
C LEU A 106 -8.74 -8.76 -3.29
N THR A 107 -9.39 -9.85 -3.69
CA THR A 107 -9.83 -10.08 -5.07
C THR A 107 -11.28 -10.53 -5.14
N VAL A 108 -11.97 -10.11 -6.21
CA VAL A 108 -13.33 -10.59 -6.55
C VAL A 108 -13.34 -11.01 -8.02
N GLY A 109 -13.40 -12.32 -8.27
CA GLY A 109 -13.28 -12.86 -9.62
C GLY A 109 -11.93 -12.48 -10.24
N ALA A 110 -11.95 -11.73 -11.35
CA ALA A 110 -10.76 -11.24 -12.03
C ALA A 110 -10.30 -9.84 -11.56
N MET A 111 -11.06 -9.20 -10.67
CA MET A 111 -10.77 -7.85 -10.17
C MET A 111 -9.84 -7.91 -8.98
N ASP A 112 -8.75 -7.14 -9.05
CA ASP A 112 -7.88 -6.86 -7.92
C ASP A 112 -8.38 -5.59 -7.24
N LEU A 113 -8.76 -5.71 -5.97
CA LEU A 113 -9.23 -4.57 -5.19
C LEU A 113 -8.11 -4.02 -4.33
N GLY A 114 -7.29 -4.89 -3.76
CA GLY A 114 -6.52 -4.52 -2.58
C GLY A 114 -5.56 -5.58 -2.08
N VAL A 115 -4.98 -5.29 -0.93
CA VAL A 115 -4.40 -6.29 -0.02
C VAL A 115 -4.86 -6.00 1.40
N VAL A 116 -4.87 -7.05 2.22
CA VAL A 116 -4.77 -6.91 3.67
C VAL A 116 -3.38 -7.36 4.07
N GLU A 117 -2.70 -6.53 4.82
CA GLU A 117 -1.39 -6.79 5.40
C GLU A 117 -1.52 -6.97 6.89
N LEU A 118 -1.00 -8.09 7.40
CA LEU A 118 -0.99 -8.43 8.81
C LEU A 118 0.45 -8.45 9.29
N TYR A 119 0.74 -7.85 10.44
CA TYR A 119 2.04 -7.96 11.07
C TYR A 119 1.94 -8.62 12.44
N HIS A 120 3.03 -9.27 12.84
CA HIS A 120 3.18 -9.79 14.20
C HIS A 120 4.52 -9.33 14.79
N ALA A 121 4.51 -8.98 16.07
CA ALA A 121 5.71 -8.56 16.80
C ALA A 121 6.64 -9.73 17.15
N VAL A 122 6.23 -10.97 16.88
CA VAL A 122 7.02 -12.17 17.10
C VAL A 122 7.20 -12.89 15.77
N SER A 123 8.44 -13.26 15.44
CA SER A 123 8.74 -14.08 14.26
C SER A 123 8.08 -15.45 14.37
N GLY A 124 7.63 -15.98 13.25
CA GLY A 124 7.02 -17.30 13.17
C GLY A 124 6.04 -17.42 12.02
N ASN A 125 5.61 -18.65 11.75
CA ASN A 125 4.62 -18.91 10.72
C ASN A 125 3.20 -18.81 11.30
N LEU A 126 2.28 -18.21 10.53
CA LEU A 126 0.86 -18.52 10.69
C LEU A 126 0.65 -20.01 10.40
N ASN A 127 -0.04 -20.72 11.29
CA ASN A 127 -0.34 -22.13 11.06
C ASN A 127 -1.39 -22.27 9.92
N ARG A 128 -1.61 -23.50 9.43
CA ARG A 128 -2.56 -23.73 8.31
C ARG A 128 -4.00 -23.30 8.61
N SER A 129 -4.43 -23.43 9.86
CA SER A 129 -5.78 -23.01 10.28
C SER A 129 -5.90 -21.48 10.23
N ASP A 130 -4.90 -20.77 10.73
CA ASP A 130 -4.89 -19.30 10.75
C ASP A 130 -4.75 -18.72 9.34
N GLN A 131 -3.92 -19.32 8.48
CA GLN A 131 -3.86 -18.95 7.06
C GLN A 131 -5.22 -19.14 6.37
N SER A 132 -5.92 -20.24 6.66
CA SER A 132 -7.25 -20.50 6.10
C SER A 132 -8.27 -19.47 6.61
N MET A 133 -8.22 -19.12 7.89
CA MET A 133 -9.07 -18.09 8.49
C MET A 133 -8.78 -16.71 7.89
N ALA A 134 -7.51 -16.33 7.75
CA ALA A 134 -7.11 -15.07 7.12
C ALA A 134 -7.61 -14.97 5.68
N ALA A 135 -7.54 -16.06 4.91
CA ALA A 135 -8.09 -16.10 3.55
C ALA A 135 -9.62 -15.96 3.50
N VAL A 136 -10.34 -16.51 4.48
CA VAL A 136 -11.80 -16.34 4.60
C VAL A 136 -12.14 -14.88 4.93
N LEU A 137 -11.44 -14.27 5.88
CA LEU A 137 -11.60 -12.86 6.23
C LEU A 137 -11.28 -11.95 5.04
N ALA A 138 -10.17 -12.21 4.33
CA ALA A 138 -9.77 -11.47 3.13
C ALA A 138 -10.85 -11.50 2.04
N ARG A 139 -11.49 -12.66 1.81
CA ARG A 139 -12.62 -12.77 0.89
C ARG A 139 -13.83 -11.95 1.35
N GLY A 140 -14.13 -11.97 2.65
CA GLY A 140 -15.18 -11.14 3.25
C GLY A 140 -14.90 -9.65 3.03
N THR A 141 -13.71 -9.19 3.42
CA THR A 141 -13.25 -7.81 3.21
C THR A 141 -13.32 -7.41 1.74
N SER A 142 -12.94 -8.29 0.81
CA SER A 142 -13.03 -8.03 -0.63
C SER A 142 -14.45 -7.69 -1.07
N TRP A 143 -15.44 -8.50 -0.67
CA TRP A 143 -16.85 -8.24 -1.00
C TRP A 143 -17.40 -6.99 -0.31
N TYR A 144 -17.00 -6.73 0.93
CA TYR A 144 -17.36 -5.50 1.65
C TYR A 144 -16.87 -4.26 0.91
N LEU A 145 -15.58 -4.22 0.57
CA LEU A 145 -14.97 -3.09 -0.12
C LEU A 145 -15.58 -2.89 -1.50
N LEU A 146 -15.84 -3.97 -2.26
CA LEU A 146 -16.52 -3.87 -3.55
C LEU A 146 -17.91 -3.22 -3.42
N ARG A 147 -18.70 -3.64 -2.42
CA ARG A 147 -20.02 -3.04 -2.16
C ARG A 147 -19.90 -1.58 -1.76
N LYS A 148 -18.93 -1.22 -0.91
CA LYS A 148 -18.66 0.17 -0.53
C LYS A 148 -18.32 1.01 -1.77
N ILE A 149 -17.39 0.56 -2.61
CA ILE A 149 -17.00 1.22 -3.87
C ILE A 149 -18.20 1.44 -4.80
N LEU A 150 -19.03 0.41 -5.00
CA LEU A 150 -20.22 0.51 -5.87
C LEU A 150 -21.32 1.40 -5.29
N SER A 151 -21.38 1.54 -3.97
CA SER A 151 -22.39 2.33 -3.26
C SER A 151 -21.99 3.80 -3.08
N LEU A 152 -20.69 4.12 -3.18
CA LEU A 152 -20.12 5.48 -3.08
C LEU A 152 -20.40 6.37 -4.31
N SER A 153 -21.59 6.27 -4.90
CA SER A 153 -22.07 7.21 -5.93
C SER A 153 -22.41 8.61 -5.37
N SER A 154 -21.85 9.01 -4.22
CA SER A 154 -21.96 10.36 -3.65
C SER A 154 -20.63 10.75 -2.96
N PRO A 155 -20.13 11.97 -3.20
CA PRO A 155 -18.80 12.39 -2.78
C PRO A 155 -18.85 12.98 -1.37
N ASP A 156 -18.87 12.15 -0.34
CA ASP A 156 -18.58 12.61 1.02
C ASP A 156 -17.57 11.65 1.65
N THR A 157 -16.38 12.19 1.91
CA THR A 157 -15.20 11.49 2.44
C THR A 157 -15.27 11.43 3.96
N ASP A 158 -15.05 10.24 4.54
CA ASP A 158 -14.91 10.05 5.99
C ASP A 158 -13.64 10.76 6.52
N PRO A 159 -13.74 11.58 7.58
CA PRO A 159 -12.66 12.49 8.04
C PRO A 159 -11.54 11.85 8.87
N VAL A 160 -11.41 10.52 8.94
CA VAL A 160 -10.49 9.84 9.87
C VAL A 160 -9.11 9.50 9.25
N LEU A 161 -8.88 9.77 7.96
CA LEU A 161 -7.67 9.32 7.23
C LEU A 161 -6.91 10.44 6.48
N GLU A 162 -7.26 11.71 6.72
CA GLU A 162 -6.85 12.87 5.91
C GLU A 162 -5.34 13.01 5.61
N PRO A 163 -4.38 12.79 6.53
CA PRO A 163 -2.97 13.10 6.26
C PRO A 163 -2.32 12.15 5.25
N ALA A 164 -2.48 10.83 5.44
CA ALA A 164 -1.92 9.81 4.55
C ALA A 164 -2.60 9.84 3.17
N LEU A 165 -3.91 10.10 3.14
CA LEU A 165 -4.66 10.30 1.89
C LEU A 165 -4.21 11.55 1.15
N THR A 166 -3.93 12.64 1.86
CA THR A 166 -3.44 13.89 1.27
C THR A 166 -2.05 13.70 0.66
N SER A 167 -1.12 13.08 1.41
CA SER A 167 0.24 12.79 0.92
C SER A 167 0.22 11.91 -0.34
N ARG A 168 -0.54 10.80 -0.34
CA ARG A 168 -0.66 9.95 -1.52
C ARG A 168 -1.33 10.65 -2.70
N ARG A 169 -2.35 11.47 -2.44
CA ARG A 169 -3.00 12.28 -3.47
C ARG A 169 -2.01 13.22 -4.14
N GLU A 170 -1.19 13.92 -3.36
CA GLU A 170 -0.14 14.79 -3.89
C GLU A 170 0.89 14.02 -4.71
N ILE A 171 1.33 12.85 -4.24
CA ILE A 171 2.24 11.95 -4.97
C ILE A 171 1.63 11.52 -6.30
N HIS A 172 0.35 11.16 -6.33
CA HIS A 172 -0.34 10.79 -7.57
C HIS A 172 -0.54 11.98 -8.52
N GLN A 173 -0.82 13.18 -7.99
CA GLN A 173 -0.90 14.40 -8.81
C GLN A 173 0.46 14.76 -9.42
N ALA A 174 1.53 14.72 -8.62
CA ALA A 174 2.89 14.89 -9.09
C ALA A 174 3.25 13.85 -10.15
N THR A 175 2.88 12.58 -9.94
CA THR A 175 3.05 11.51 -10.93
C THR A 175 2.37 11.86 -12.25
N GLY A 176 1.15 12.41 -12.22
CA GLY A 176 0.43 12.88 -13.40
C GLY A 176 1.14 14.05 -14.11
N MET A 177 1.73 14.98 -13.36
CA MET A 177 2.54 16.06 -13.93
C MET A 177 3.81 15.54 -14.60
N VAL A 178 4.53 14.60 -13.97
CA VAL A 178 5.73 13.97 -14.55
C VAL A 178 5.39 13.16 -15.80
N LEU A 179 4.26 12.44 -15.79
CA LEU A 179 3.74 11.73 -16.97
C LEU A 179 3.55 12.70 -18.14
N ALA A 180 2.87 13.82 -17.90
CA ALA A 180 2.63 14.83 -18.93
C ALA A 180 3.92 15.50 -19.44
N GLN A 181 4.94 15.63 -18.59
CA GLN A 181 6.23 16.24 -18.95
C GLN A 181 7.17 15.29 -19.71
N SER A 182 7.22 14.03 -19.30
CA SER A 182 8.19 13.05 -19.82
C SER A 182 7.66 12.20 -20.98
N GLY A 183 6.33 12.09 -21.12
CA GLY A 183 5.69 11.17 -22.06
C GLY A 183 5.75 9.70 -21.62
N ALA A 184 6.26 9.41 -20.42
CA ALA A 184 6.33 8.08 -19.85
C ALA A 184 4.95 7.57 -19.37
N THR A 185 4.84 6.31 -18.98
CA THR A 185 3.65 5.78 -18.30
C THR A 185 3.56 6.29 -16.86
N ALA A 186 2.40 6.13 -16.21
CA ALA A 186 2.23 6.50 -14.80
C ALA A 186 3.18 5.70 -13.88
N ALA A 187 3.38 4.41 -14.17
CA ALA A 187 4.29 3.56 -13.41
C ALA A 187 5.75 4.02 -13.53
N GLU A 188 6.19 4.36 -14.75
CA GLU A 188 7.53 4.91 -14.99
C GLU A 188 7.69 6.30 -14.35
N SER A 189 6.65 7.13 -14.39
CA SER A 189 6.67 8.47 -13.78
C SER A 189 6.81 8.40 -12.25
N LEU A 190 6.10 7.47 -11.59
CA LEU A 190 6.25 7.25 -10.15
C LEU A 190 7.64 6.67 -9.83
N LEU A 191 8.17 5.81 -10.70
CA LEU A 191 9.54 5.31 -10.57
C LEU A 191 10.57 6.45 -10.67
N LEU A 192 10.38 7.40 -11.58
CA LEU A 192 11.24 8.59 -11.70
C LEU A 192 11.19 9.46 -10.45
N LEU A 193 10.00 9.66 -9.86
CA LEU A 193 9.86 10.38 -8.58
C LEU A 193 10.62 9.68 -7.47
N ARG A 194 10.48 8.35 -7.34
CA ARG A 194 11.22 7.55 -6.34
C ARG A 194 12.72 7.60 -6.56
N ALA A 195 13.17 7.47 -7.81
CA ALA A 195 14.58 7.53 -8.16
C ALA A 195 15.18 8.91 -7.82
N TYR A 196 14.46 9.99 -8.10
CA TYR A 196 14.88 11.34 -7.72
C TYR A 196 14.94 11.51 -6.20
N ALA A 197 13.89 11.07 -5.49
CA ALA A 197 13.82 11.12 -4.03
C ALA A 197 15.03 10.43 -3.40
N PHE A 198 15.31 9.19 -3.85
CA PHE A 198 16.46 8.41 -3.41
C PHE A 198 17.81 9.08 -3.73
N ALA A 199 17.99 9.57 -4.97
CA ALA A 199 19.26 10.16 -5.39
C ALA A 199 19.59 11.51 -4.72
N ASN A 200 18.61 12.17 -4.11
CA ASN A 200 18.75 13.49 -3.50
C ASN A 200 18.41 13.51 -2.00
N ASP A 201 18.31 12.34 -1.35
CA ASP A 201 17.94 12.20 0.07
C ASP A 201 16.64 12.93 0.45
N PHE A 202 15.66 12.96 -0.47
CA PHE A 202 14.33 13.52 -0.23
C PHE A 202 13.33 12.40 0.04
N THR A 203 12.28 12.70 0.81
CA THR A 203 11.10 11.83 0.86
C THR A 203 10.33 11.89 -0.46
N LEU A 204 9.54 10.85 -0.74
CA LEU A 204 8.66 10.84 -1.91
C LEU A 204 7.63 11.98 -1.84
N GLY A 205 7.15 12.30 -0.64
CA GLY A 205 6.24 13.44 -0.39
C GLY A 205 6.89 14.79 -0.70
N GLU A 206 8.11 15.05 -0.22
CA GLU A 206 8.85 16.29 -0.53
C GLU A 206 9.13 16.43 -2.03
N THR A 207 9.47 15.32 -2.68
CA THR A 207 9.69 15.29 -4.13
C THR A 207 8.40 15.60 -4.89
N ALA A 208 7.27 15.03 -4.47
CA ALA A 208 5.97 15.32 -5.03
C ALA A 208 5.59 16.80 -4.84
N ALA A 209 5.75 17.34 -3.62
CA ALA A 209 5.51 18.75 -3.33
C ALA A 209 6.38 19.67 -4.21
N ALA A 210 7.66 19.34 -4.42
CA ALA A 210 8.54 20.10 -5.31
C ALA A 210 8.05 20.12 -6.76
N VAL A 211 7.48 19.01 -7.26
CA VAL A 211 6.87 18.97 -8.60
C VAL A 211 5.59 19.79 -8.65
N LEU A 212 4.70 19.66 -7.66
CA LEU A 212 3.44 20.42 -7.59
C LEU A 212 3.69 21.94 -7.53
N GLU A 213 4.71 22.35 -6.78
CA GLU A 213 5.16 23.73 -6.67
C GLU A 213 6.00 24.21 -7.87
N ARG A 214 6.24 23.33 -8.86
CA ARG A 214 7.06 23.58 -10.07
C ARG A 214 8.52 23.93 -9.79
N ARG A 215 9.03 23.60 -8.59
CA ARG A 215 10.46 23.68 -8.25
C ARG A 215 11.26 22.53 -8.85
N LEU A 216 10.61 21.44 -9.24
CA LEU A 216 11.23 20.29 -9.91
C LEU A 216 10.48 19.96 -11.21
N SER A 217 11.22 19.72 -12.29
CA SER A 217 10.69 19.35 -13.60
C SER A 217 11.41 18.14 -14.20
N PHE A 218 10.66 17.30 -14.89
CA PHE A 218 11.11 16.10 -15.60
C PHE A 218 10.94 16.21 -17.12
N ASP A 219 10.82 17.43 -17.63
CA ASP A 219 10.72 17.72 -19.06
C ASP A 219 12.01 17.31 -19.80
N THR A 220 11.87 16.41 -20.77
CA THR A 220 12.98 15.88 -21.57
C THR A 220 13.47 16.85 -22.64
N ASP A 221 12.69 17.88 -22.99
CA ASP A 221 13.02 18.82 -24.08
C ASP A 221 14.00 19.94 -23.65
N LYS A 222 14.21 20.11 -22.33
CA LYS A 222 15.30 20.94 -21.78
C LYS A 222 16.65 20.21 -21.68
N GLY A 223 16.71 18.93 -22.04
CA GLY A 223 17.79 18.02 -21.69
C GLY A 223 18.53 17.40 -22.87
N ARG A 224 19.05 18.19 -23.82
CA ARG A 224 20.15 17.66 -24.68
C ARG A 224 21.47 17.49 -23.90
N ALA A 225 21.50 17.80 -22.59
CA ALA A 225 22.61 17.51 -21.68
C ALA A 225 22.27 17.52 -20.15
N GLY A 226 21.01 17.49 -19.70
CA GLY A 226 20.69 17.69 -18.27
C GLY A 226 19.57 16.80 -17.76
N GLY A 227 19.84 16.01 -16.72
CA GLY A 227 18.84 15.27 -15.96
C GLY A 227 17.91 16.19 -15.17
N PRO A 228 17.00 15.63 -14.33
CA PRO A 228 16.06 16.42 -13.53
C PRO A 228 16.81 17.45 -12.69
N ALA A 229 16.36 18.70 -12.75
CA ALA A 229 17.01 19.84 -12.09
C ALA A 229 16.01 20.64 -11.26
N LEU A 230 16.44 21.04 -10.07
CA LEU A 230 15.75 22.06 -9.27
C LEU A 230 15.79 23.39 -10.04
N GLN A 231 14.63 24.04 -10.16
CA GLN A 231 14.50 25.38 -10.75
C GLN A 231 14.68 26.47 -9.69
#